data_AF-A0A4D5RTT7-F1
#
_entry.id   AF-A0A4D5RTT7-F1
#
_cell.length_a   1.000
_cell.length_b   1.000
_cell.length_c   1.000
_cell.angle_alpha   90.00
_cell.angle_beta   90.00
_cell.angle_gamma   90.00
#
_symmetry.space_group_name_H-M   'P 1'
#
loop_
_entity.id
_entity.type
_entity.pdbx_description
1 polymer ?
#
loop_
_entity_poly.entity_id
_entity_poly.type
_entity_poly.pdbx_seq_one_letter_code
_entity_poly.pdbx_strand_id
1 'polypeptide(L)'
;MINMRWDNSRCLDHMKLSDKNQVLLAPLCSARAIGTRFVAIPEKQVTLEVKTHPSTPSRNYTGLNLAFTGYVNEIRCDLDEMFLCQKTGVCISKTLLCDQVDHCGDRSDEPQDCEYHGKPTWIDWAPLLSWCVICALFGGAFFRVYWRKRRLQLKEQ
;
A
#
# COMPACT_ATOMS: atom_id res chain seq x y z
N MET A 1 9.11 -11.40 -11.60
CA MET A 1 8.00 -10.92 -12.46
C MET A 1 7.33 -12.16 -13.05
N ILE A 2 6.06 -12.40 -12.74
CA ILE A 2 5.35 -13.56 -13.29
C ILE A 2 5.12 -13.26 -14.77
N ASN A 3 5.72 -14.04 -15.67
CA ASN A 3 5.51 -13.88 -17.11
C ASN A 3 4.18 -14.52 -17.48
N MET A 4 3.13 -13.72 -17.55
CA MET A 4 1.76 -14.21 -17.71
C MET A 4 1.45 -14.35 -19.20
N ARG A 5 1.61 -15.56 -19.73
CA ARG A 5 1.32 -15.89 -21.15
C ARG A 5 -0.16 -16.20 -21.38
N TRP A 6 -1.03 -15.27 -21.01
CA TRP A 6 -2.46 -15.52 -20.94
C TRP A 6 -3.08 -15.95 -22.29
N ASP A 7 -3.66 -17.13 -22.34
CA ASP A 7 -4.43 -17.65 -23.46
C ASP A 7 -5.92 -17.74 -23.09
N ASN A 8 -6.71 -16.86 -23.70
CA ASN A 8 -8.17 -16.87 -23.57
C ASN A 8 -8.83 -17.91 -24.49
N SER A 9 -8.06 -18.65 -25.30
CA SER A 9 -8.59 -19.77 -26.06
C SER A 9 -8.98 -20.90 -25.08
N ARG A 10 -10.26 -21.27 -25.07
CA ARG A 10 -10.82 -22.32 -24.19
C ARG A 10 -10.63 -22.14 -22.68
N CYS A 11 -10.31 -20.93 -22.19
CA CYS A 11 -10.08 -20.65 -20.76
C CYS A 11 -9.00 -21.56 -20.12
N LEU A 12 -7.95 -21.89 -20.89
CA LEU A 12 -6.84 -22.68 -20.38
C LEU A 12 -6.07 -21.91 -19.30
N ASP A 13 -5.97 -20.59 -19.48
CA ASP A 13 -5.42 -19.68 -18.49
C ASP A 13 -6.54 -18.96 -17.75
N HIS A 14 -6.50 -19.04 -16.43
CA HIS A 14 -7.49 -18.37 -15.60
C HIS A 14 -6.98 -18.02 -14.22
N MET A 15 -7.61 -17.00 -13.64
CA MET A 15 -7.54 -16.72 -12.21
C MET A 15 -8.87 -17.05 -11.55
N LYS A 16 -8.80 -17.63 -10.37
CA LYS A 16 -9.97 -18.01 -9.58
C LYS A 16 -9.73 -17.60 -8.14
N LEU A 17 -10.75 -17.04 -7.50
CA LEU A 17 -10.75 -16.80 -6.07
C LEU A 17 -11.67 -17.83 -5.41
N SER A 18 -11.17 -18.52 -4.41
CA SER A 18 -11.96 -19.45 -3.61
C SER A 18 -11.66 -19.26 -2.12
N ASP A 19 -12.64 -19.60 -1.29
CA ASP A 19 -12.40 -19.87 0.13
C ASP A 19 -12.35 -21.39 0.36
N LYS A 20 -12.40 -21.82 1.62
CA LYS A 20 -12.39 -23.25 1.97
C LYS A 20 -13.64 -24.01 1.53
N ASN A 21 -14.77 -23.32 1.37
CA ASN A 21 -16.09 -23.93 1.17
C ASN A 21 -16.61 -23.74 -0.27
N GLN A 22 -16.18 -22.71 -0.99
CA GLN A 22 -16.77 -22.32 -2.27
C GLN A 22 -15.86 -21.47 -3.17
N VAL A 23 -16.26 -21.39 -4.45
CA VAL A 23 -15.66 -20.50 -5.43
C VAL A 23 -16.31 -19.12 -5.30
N LEU A 24 -15.52 -18.16 -4.88
CA LEU A 24 -15.93 -16.78 -4.63
C LEU A 24 -15.97 -15.95 -5.91
N LEU A 25 -15.02 -16.21 -6.80
CA LEU A 25 -14.94 -15.57 -8.11
C LEU A 25 -14.74 -16.66 -9.15
N ALA A 26 -15.71 -16.79 -10.06
CA ALA A 26 -15.64 -17.72 -11.17
C ALA A 26 -14.35 -17.50 -11.98
N PRO A 27 -13.82 -18.55 -12.65
CA PRO A 27 -12.60 -18.47 -13.44
C PRO A 27 -12.66 -17.29 -14.41
N LEU A 28 -11.78 -16.33 -14.19
CA LEU A 28 -11.64 -15.18 -15.06
C LEU A 28 -10.64 -15.59 -16.13
N CYS A 29 -11.11 -15.76 -17.36
CA CYS A 29 -10.32 -16.28 -18.49
C CYS A 29 -9.80 -15.19 -19.42
N SER A 30 -10.31 -13.97 -19.28
CA SER A 30 -10.02 -12.85 -20.17
C SER A 30 -9.10 -11.84 -19.50
N ALA A 31 -8.26 -11.18 -20.29
CA ALA A 31 -7.44 -10.06 -19.84
C ALA A 31 -8.19 -8.73 -19.72
N ARG A 32 -9.49 -8.79 -19.44
CA ARG A 32 -10.31 -7.61 -19.21
C ARG A 32 -10.10 -7.17 -17.77
N ALA A 33 -9.90 -5.88 -17.55
CA ALA A 33 -10.07 -5.28 -16.23
C ALA A 33 -11.48 -5.61 -15.75
N ILE A 34 -11.56 -6.51 -14.78
CA ILE A 34 -12.82 -6.77 -14.10
C ILE A 34 -12.89 -5.66 -13.08
N GLY A 35 -13.91 -4.81 -13.23
CA GLY A 35 -14.18 -3.76 -12.25
C GLY A 35 -14.25 -4.35 -10.84
N THR A 36 -14.20 -3.48 -9.85
CA THR A 36 -14.30 -3.83 -8.44
C THR A 36 -15.47 -4.79 -8.20
N ARG A 37 -15.14 -5.99 -7.71
CA ARG A 37 -16.11 -7.01 -7.33
C ARG A 37 -16.06 -7.20 -5.83
N PHE A 38 -17.15 -6.82 -5.18
CA PHE A 38 -17.38 -7.10 -3.78
C PHE A 38 -17.68 -8.58 -3.62
N VAL A 39 -16.71 -9.29 -3.07
CA VAL A 39 -16.91 -10.64 -2.59
C VAL A 39 -16.94 -10.55 -1.07
N ALA A 40 -18.12 -10.71 -0.49
CA ALA A 40 -18.25 -10.92 0.95
C ALA A 40 -17.67 -12.28 1.29
N ILE A 41 -16.53 -12.31 1.97
CA ILE A 41 -15.85 -13.55 2.33
C ILE A 41 -16.14 -13.81 3.81
N PRO A 42 -16.88 -14.88 4.15
CA PRO A 42 -17.17 -15.21 5.55
C PRO A 42 -15.91 -15.68 6.30
N GLU A 43 -14.93 -16.21 5.56
CA GLU A 43 -13.69 -16.74 6.08
C GLU A 43 -12.58 -15.68 6.19
N LYS A 44 -11.67 -15.86 7.15
CA LYS A 44 -10.48 -15.00 7.30
C LYS A 44 -9.38 -15.30 6.28
N GLN A 45 -9.61 -16.25 5.36
CA GLN A 45 -8.63 -16.73 4.40
C GLN A 45 -9.27 -16.93 3.03
N VAL A 46 -8.56 -16.47 2.01
CA VAL A 46 -8.87 -16.75 0.60
C VAL A 46 -7.67 -17.36 -0.10
N THR A 47 -7.96 -18.11 -1.15
CA THR A 47 -6.98 -18.68 -2.07
C THR A 47 -7.18 -18.06 -3.44
N LEU A 48 -6.18 -17.33 -3.90
CA LEU A 48 -6.05 -16.92 -5.30
C LEU A 48 -5.30 -18.02 -6.05
N GLU A 49 -6.00 -18.70 -6.95
CA GLU A 49 -5.44 -19.68 -7.86
C GLU A 49 -5.18 -19.00 -9.21
N VAL A 50 -3.95 -19.07 -9.70
CA VAL A 50 -3.57 -18.62 -11.04
C VAL A 50 -3.07 -19.84 -11.80
N LYS A 51 -3.81 -20.23 -12.84
CA LYS A 51 -3.47 -21.32 -13.73
C LYS A 51 -3.01 -20.80 -15.07
N THR A 52 -1.90 -21.37 -15.54
CA THR A 52 -1.33 -21.08 -16.85
C THR A 52 -1.07 -22.38 -17.61
N HIS A 53 -1.13 -22.30 -18.93
CA HIS A 53 -0.99 -23.37 -19.89
C HIS A 53 0.08 -22.97 -20.93
N PRO A 54 0.86 -23.92 -21.49
CA PRO A 54 1.91 -23.62 -22.45
C PRO A 54 1.42 -23.22 -23.86
N SER A 55 0.17 -22.79 -24.01
CA SER A 55 -0.38 -22.38 -25.31
C SER A 55 0.12 -21.01 -25.75
N THR A 56 -0.12 -20.67 -27.02
CA THR A 56 0.25 -19.37 -27.57
C THR A 56 -0.59 -18.28 -26.91
N PRO A 57 0.02 -17.23 -26.33
CA PRO A 57 -0.72 -16.18 -25.65
C PRO A 57 -1.61 -15.43 -26.64
N SER A 58 -2.84 -15.10 -26.23
CA SER A 58 -3.78 -14.41 -27.12
C SER A 58 -3.37 -12.96 -27.41
N ARG A 59 -2.59 -12.33 -26.52
CA ARG A 59 -2.00 -10.98 -26.66
C ARG A 59 -0.70 -10.88 -25.86
N ASN A 60 0.03 -9.79 -26.05
CA ASN A 60 1.16 -9.43 -25.19
C ASN A 60 0.65 -8.84 -23.87
N TYR A 61 0.60 -9.67 -22.83
CA TYR A 61 0.26 -9.23 -21.48
C TYR A 61 1.51 -8.82 -20.73
N THR A 62 1.47 -7.67 -20.06
CA THR A 62 2.62 -7.06 -19.39
C THR A 62 2.67 -7.38 -17.90
N GLY A 63 1.54 -7.75 -17.28
CA GLY A 63 1.48 -8.13 -15.86
C GLY A 63 0.06 -8.30 -15.33
N LEU A 64 -0.03 -8.57 -14.03
CA LEU A 64 -1.26 -8.62 -13.23
C LEU A 64 -1.11 -7.67 -12.06
N ASN A 65 -2.10 -6.79 -11.88
CA ASN A 65 -2.26 -6.01 -10.67
C ASN A 65 -3.48 -6.55 -9.92
N LEU A 66 -3.31 -6.86 -8.63
CA LEU A 66 -4.35 -7.37 -7.76
C LEU A 66 -4.34 -6.58 -6.47
N ALA A 67 -5.43 -5.87 -6.21
CA ALA A 67 -5.67 -5.16 -4.96
C ALA A 67 -6.81 -5.85 -4.21
N PHE A 68 -6.63 -6.03 -2.90
CA PHE A 68 -7.68 -6.51 -2.00
C PHE A 68 -7.74 -5.59 -0.79
N THR A 69 -8.96 -5.27 -0.37
CA THR A 69 -9.20 -4.42 0.79
C THR A 69 -10.06 -5.16 1.79
N GLY A 70 -9.60 -5.18 3.04
CA GLY A 70 -10.46 -5.54 4.15
C GLY A 70 -11.44 -4.42 4.43
N TYR A 71 -12.73 -4.74 4.47
CA TYR A 71 -13.77 -3.76 4.77
C TYR A 71 -14.64 -4.24 5.93
N VAL A 72 -15.35 -3.29 6.53
CA VAL A 72 -16.35 -3.52 7.57
C VAL A 72 -17.70 -3.04 7.04
N ASN A 73 -18.81 -3.59 7.55
CA ASN A 73 -20.13 -3.08 7.20
C ASN A 73 -20.39 -1.71 7.85
N GLU A 74 -21.31 -0.94 7.27
CA GLU A 74 -21.73 0.39 7.77
C GLU A 74 -22.05 0.40 9.28
N ILE A 75 -22.67 -0.65 9.81
CA ILE A 75 -23.09 -0.75 11.22
C ILE A 75 -21.89 -0.73 12.19
N ARG A 76 -20.72 -1.22 11.77
CA ARG A 76 -19.51 -1.29 12.60
C ARG A 76 -18.44 -0.30 12.15
N CYS A 77 -18.86 0.73 11.41
CA CYS A 77 -17.97 1.76 10.94
C CYS A 77 -17.57 2.69 12.09
N ASP A 78 -16.30 2.71 12.43
CA ASP A 78 -15.74 3.72 13.32
C ASP A 78 -15.30 4.93 12.48
N LEU A 79 -16.12 5.99 12.44
CA LEU A 79 -15.87 7.16 11.60
C LEU A 79 -14.65 7.98 12.04
N ASP A 80 -14.07 7.70 13.22
CA ASP A 80 -12.84 8.36 13.66
C ASP A 80 -11.61 7.78 12.94
N GLU A 81 -11.61 6.48 12.62
CA GLU A 81 -10.47 5.78 12.00
C GLU A 81 -10.79 5.25 10.58
N MET A 82 -12.06 5.19 10.20
CA MET A 82 -12.55 4.60 8.96
C MET A 82 -13.30 5.61 8.08
N PHE A 83 -13.40 5.28 6.80
CA PHE A 83 -14.15 6.03 5.80
C PHE A 83 -15.28 5.17 5.25
N LEU A 84 -16.50 5.71 5.24
CA LEU A 84 -17.68 5.09 4.66
C LEU A 84 -17.76 5.39 3.16
N CYS A 85 -17.66 4.35 2.35
CA CYS A 85 -17.79 4.42 0.91
C CYS A 85 -19.22 4.83 0.50
N GLN A 86 -19.34 5.75 -0.44
CA GLN A 86 -20.60 6.45 -0.71
C GLN A 86 -21.70 5.56 -1.28
N LYS A 87 -21.40 4.72 -2.26
CA LYS A 87 -22.39 3.88 -2.96
C LYS A 87 -22.40 2.44 -2.48
N THR A 88 -21.25 1.94 -2.01
CA THR A 88 -21.11 0.54 -1.61
C THR A 88 -21.50 0.29 -0.16
N GLY A 89 -21.55 1.33 0.68
CA GLY A 89 -22.00 1.22 2.08
C GLY A 89 -21.08 0.38 2.95
N VAL A 90 -19.80 0.29 2.58
CA VAL A 90 -18.75 -0.40 3.34
C VAL A 90 -17.77 0.61 3.89
N CYS A 91 -17.09 0.23 4.97
CA CYS A 91 -16.08 1.05 5.59
C CYS A 91 -14.69 0.47 5.40
N ILE A 92 -13.77 1.35 5.00
CA ILE A 92 -12.35 1.06 4.80
C ILE A 92 -11.51 1.92 5.74
N SER A 93 -10.26 1.55 5.98
CA SER A 93 -9.32 2.37 6.78
C SER A 93 -9.07 3.73 6.11
N LYS A 94 -9.04 4.82 6.89
CA LYS A 94 -8.67 6.16 6.36
C LYS A 94 -7.26 6.21 5.75
N THR A 95 -6.38 5.28 6.12
CA THR A 95 -5.04 5.14 5.53
C THR A 95 -5.05 4.74 4.05
N LEU A 96 -6.21 4.34 3.52
CA LEU A 96 -6.43 3.92 2.14
C LEU A 96 -7.11 5.03 1.31
N LEU A 97 -7.30 6.22 1.89
CA LEU A 97 -7.77 7.37 1.13
C LEU A 97 -6.64 7.95 0.30
N CYS A 98 -6.95 8.30 -0.95
CA CYS A 98 -6.05 9.01 -1.84
C CYS A 98 -4.73 8.26 -2.09
N ASP A 99 -4.75 6.93 -2.18
CA ASP A 99 -3.58 6.08 -2.41
C ASP A 99 -3.44 5.59 -3.87
N GLN A 100 -4.31 6.07 -4.77
CA GLN A 100 -4.43 5.72 -6.19
C GLN A 100 -5.04 4.35 -6.46
N VAL A 101 -5.59 3.68 -5.45
CA VAL A 101 -6.28 2.39 -5.58
C VAL A 101 -7.75 2.56 -5.20
N ASP A 102 -8.64 2.14 -6.12
CA ASP A 102 -10.09 2.13 -5.87
C ASP A 102 -10.46 0.99 -4.92
N HIS A 103 -10.42 1.25 -3.61
CA HIS A 103 -10.77 0.30 -2.58
C HIS A 103 -12.26 0.26 -2.29
N CYS A 104 -12.94 1.40 -2.41
CA CYS A 104 -14.39 1.48 -2.23
C CYS A 104 -15.18 0.88 -3.40
N GLY A 105 -14.53 0.63 -4.54
CA GLY A 105 -15.09 0.10 -5.78
C GLY A 105 -16.06 0.99 -6.52
N ASP A 106 -16.38 2.14 -5.95
CA ASP A 106 -17.10 3.24 -6.57
C ASP A 106 -16.22 4.49 -6.74
N ARG A 107 -14.92 4.38 -6.41
CA ARG A 107 -13.92 5.46 -6.36
C ARG A 107 -14.25 6.60 -5.40
N SER A 108 -15.11 6.38 -4.40
CA SER A 108 -15.43 7.43 -3.41
C SER A 108 -14.26 7.77 -2.49
N ASP A 109 -13.29 6.87 -2.36
CA ASP A 109 -11.99 7.03 -1.69
C ASP A 109 -10.92 7.73 -2.53
N GLU A 110 -11.13 7.86 -3.84
CA GLU A 110 -10.18 8.44 -4.82
C GLU A 110 -10.83 9.59 -5.62
N PRO A 111 -11.28 10.68 -4.98
CA PRO A 111 -11.86 11.82 -5.68
C PRO A 111 -10.82 12.54 -6.56
N GLN A 112 -11.27 13.30 -7.56
CA GLN A 112 -10.36 14.03 -8.45
C GLN A 112 -9.50 15.09 -7.72
N ASP A 113 -10.02 15.64 -6.63
CA ASP A 113 -9.35 16.65 -5.80
C ASP A 113 -8.57 16.03 -4.63
N CYS A 114 -8.20 14.75 -4.75
CA CYS A 114 -7.43 14.06 -3.73
C CYS A 114 -5.95 14.40 -3.89
N GLU A 115 -5.32 14.92 -2.83
CA GLU A 115 -3.87 14.96 -2.76
C GLU A 115 -3.36 13.63 -2.20
N TYR A 116 -2.47 12.98 -2.95
CA TYR A 116 -1.85 11.73 -2.52
C TYR A 116 -1.04 11.97 -1.25
N HIS A 117 -1.59 11.59 -0.11
CA HIS A 117 -0.88 11.60 1.16
C HIS A 117 -0.08 10.30 1.28
N GLY A 118 1.04 10.24 0.56
CA GLY A 118 2.08 9.26 0.86
C GLY A 118 2.36 9.25 2.36
N LYS A 119 2.42 8.04 2.93
CA LYS A 119 2.61 7.73 4.36
C LYS A 119 3.45 8.76 5.15
N PRO A 120 3.18 8.93 6.46
CA PRO A 120 3.63 10.08 7.24
C PRO A 120 5.12 10.43 7.07
N THR A 121 5.37 11.68 6.71
CA THR A 121 6.69 12.27 6.44
C THR A 121 7.62 12.40 7.66
N TRP A 122 7.21 11.92 8.85
CA TRP A 122 8.06 12.01 10.06
C TRP A 122 9.26 11.05 10.02
N ILE A 123 9.24 10.04 9.14
CA ILE A 123 10.38 9.13 8.93
C ILE A 123 11.51 9.81 8.13
N ASP A 124 11.20 10.80 7.28
CA ASP A 124 12.21 11.51 6.47
C ASP A 124 13.12 12.44 7.28
N TRP A 125 12.68 12.87 8.47
CA TRP A 125 13.47 13.72 9.38
C TRP A 125 14.25 12.93 10.44
N ALA A 126 14.06 11.61 10.54
CA ALA A 126 14.81 10.77 11.48
C ALA A 126 16.36 10.89 11.31
N PRO A 127 16.92 10.98 10.09
CA PRO A 127 18.36 11.24 9.90
C PRO A 127 18.78 12.64 10.34
N LEU A 128 17.89 13.64 10.21
CA LEU A 128 18.19 15.04 10.53
C LEU A 128 18.15 15.30 12.05
N LEU A 129 17.21 14.65 12.77
CA LEU A 129 17.20 14.64 14.23
C LEU A 129 18.44 13.90 14.80
N SER A 130 18.89 12.84 14.13
CA SER A 130 20.14 12.15 14.48
C SER A 130 21.37 13.06 14.31
N TRP A 131 21.44 13.81 13.21
CA TRP A 131 22.56 14.73 12.94
C TRP A 131 22.64 15.89 13.94
N CYS A 132 21.50 16.43 14.39
CA CYS A 132 21.48 17.45 15.44
C CYS A 132 22.09 16.96 16.76
N VAL A 133 21.81 15.72 17.16
CA VAL A 133 22.39 15.12 18.37
C VAL A 133 23.89 14.90 18.20
N ILE A 134 24.33 14.44 17.02
CA ILE A 134 25.74 14.26 16.69
C ILE A 134 26.49 15.61 16.73
N CYS A 135 25.97 16.65 16.08
CA CYS A 135 26.58 17.99 16.08
C CYS A 135 26.70 18.60 17.50
N ALA A 136 25.69 18.40 18.36
CA ALA A 136 25.73 18.90 19.74
C ALA A 136 26.86 18.25 20.57
N LEU A 137 27.10 16.95 20.39
CA LEU A 137 28.16 16.22 21.08
C LEU A 137 29.56 16.64 20.60
N PHE A 138 29.75 16.80 19.29
CA PHE A 138 31.05 17.21 18.73
C PHE A 138 31.36 18.70 18.96
N GLY A 139 30.38 19.60 18.85
CA GLY A 139 30.57 21.04 19.10
C GLY A 139 30.97 21.36 20.54
N GLY A 140 30.41 20.65 21.53
CA GLY A 140 30.76 20.81 22.95
C GLY A 140 32.21 20.44 23.27
N ALA A 141 32.77 19.43 22.58
CA ALA A 141 34.16 19.02 22.77
C ALA A 141 35.16 20.04 22.22
N PHE A 142 34.92 20.57 21.01
CA PHE A 142 35.78 21.60 20.41
C PHE A 142 35.74 22.92 21.17
N PHE A 143 34.57 23.34 21.66
CA PHE A 143 34.46 24.55 22.49
C PHE A 143 35.24 24.39 23.80
N ARG A 144 35.15 23.23 24.46
CA ARG A 144 35.95 22.96 25.67
C ARG A 144 37.45 23.00 25.40
N VAL A 145 37.93 22.43 24.30
CA VAL A 145 39.35 22.46 23.92
C VAL A 145 39.81 23.88 23.58
N TYR A 146 39.02 24.62 22.79
CA TYR A 146 39.30 26.00 22.43
C TYR A 146 39.41 26.91 23.67
N TRP A 147 38.46 26.80 24.61
CA TRP A 147 38.50 27.56 25.87
C TRP A 147 39.63 27.14 26.81
N ARG A 148 40.05 25.87 26.77
CA ARG A 148 41.21 25.39 27.55
C ARG A 148 42.53 25.95 26.99
N LYS A 149 42.66 26.01 25.66
CA LYS A 149 43.81 26.64 24.99
C LYS A 149 43.88 28.15 25.25
N ARG A 150 42.73 28.85 25.15
CA ARG A 150 42.64 30.30 25.41
C ARG A 150 42.95 30.68 26.87
N ARG A 151 42.57 29.84 27.84
CA ARG A 151 42.90 30.05 29.26
C ARG A 151 44.39 29.86 29.60
N LEU A 152 45.13 29.05 28.83
CA LEU A 152 46.57 28.87 29.02
C LEU A 152 47.35 30.07 28.46
N GLN A 153 46.92 30.62 27.32
CA GLN A 153 47.55 31.80 26.70
C GLN A 153 47.37 33.09 27.53
N LEU A 154 46.32 33.20 28.34
CA LEU A 154 46.09 34.33 29.26
C LEU A 154 46.89 34.25 30.58
N LYS A 155 47.60 33.15 30.85
CA LYS A 155 48.47 33.00 32.03
C LYS A 155 49.95 33.29 31.73
N GLU A 156 50.27 33.60 30.48
CA GLU A 156 51.64 33.88 29.98
C GLU A 156 51.88 35.38 29.70
N GLN A 157 50.95 36.26 30.11
CA GLN A 157 51.13 37.71 30.25
C GLN A 157 51.00 38.10 31.71
#